data_AF-A0A258G4Z1-F1
#
_entry.id   AF-A0A258G4Z1-F1
#
_cell.length_a   1.000
_cell.length_b   1.000
_cell.length_c   1.000
_cell.angle_alpha   90.00
_cell.angle_beta   90.00
_cell.angle_gamma   90.00
#
_symmetry.space_group_name_H-M   'P 1'
#
loop_
_entity.id
_entity.type
_entity.pdbx_description
1 polymer ?
#
loop_
_entity_poly.entity_id
_entity_poly.type
_entity_poly.pdbx_seq_one_letter_code
_entity_poly.pdbx_strand_id
1 'polypeptide(L)'
;MRRAFHQLVAVVALVCLANFAAAEDLTSLSDVQLAERTREAVVAQDAGAALVLLTEMQRRGTGIFAAADKTSCEEVINLPNGITDWKFRAVARQAYFRVAMSQRLEDGSCACLFDGFSFDAFVETALGKSTAELTDADRPVLERIRDEDRRATEARFRDLEQSCRAK
;
A
#
# COMPACT_ATOMS: atom_id res chain seq x y z
N MET A 1 -20.52 -46.75 41.08
CA MET A 1 -20.62 -46.10 39.76
C MET A 1 -21.08 -44.63 39.81
N ARG A 2 -22.08 -44.22 40.63
CA ARG A 2 -22.50 -42.80 40.76
C ARG A 2 -21.37 -41.82 41.12
N ARG A 3 -20.46 -42.18 42.03
CA ARG A 3 -19.37 -41.31 42.51
C ARG A 3 -18.31 -40.99 41.44
N ALA A 4 -17.97 -41.96 40.59
CA ALA A 4 -17.02 -41.78 39.50
C ALA A 4 -17.60 -40.91 38.38
N PHE A 5 -18.90 -41.02 38.10
CA PHE A 5 -19.59 -40.20 37.12
C PHE A 5 -19.64 -38.72 37.55
N HIS A 6 -19.89 -38.45 38.83
CA HIS A 6 -19.87 -37.07 39.36
C HIS A 6 -18.46 -36.43 39.32
N GLN A 7 -17.40 -37.21 39.51
CA GLN A 7 -16.02 -36.71 39.38
C GLN A 7 -15.67 -36.40 37.93
N LEU A 8 -16.13 -37.21 36.98
CA LEU A 8 -15.88 -37.00 35.56
C LEU A 8 -16.62 -35.76 35.03
N VAL A 9 -17.87 -35.54 35.47
CA VAL A 9 -18.64 -34.33 35.16
C VAL A 9 -18.01 -33.07 35.76
N ALA A 10 -17.50 -33.14 36.99
CA ALA A 10 -16.83 -32.01 37.63
C ALA A 10 -15.53 -31.61 36.92
N VAL A 11 -14.74 -32.58 36.43
CA VAL A 11 -13.50 -32.32 35.67
C VAL A 11 -13.82 -31.72 34.29
N VAL A 12 -14.84 -32.21 33.59
CA VAL A 12 -15.26 -31.64 32.31
C VAL A 12 -15.80 -30.22 32.48
N ALA A 13 -16.57 -29.95 33.53
CA ALA A 13 -17.05 -28.60 33.84
C ALA A 13 -15.90 -27.63 34.18
N LEU A 14 -14.87 -28.08 34.89
CA LEU A 14 -13.69 -27.26 35.21
C LEU A 14 -12.84 -26.93 33.96
N VAL A 15 -12.68 -27.90 33.06
CA VAL A 15 -11.94 -27.71 31.80
C VAL A 15 -12.71 -26.80 30.83
N CYS A 16 -14.05 -26.88 30.82
CA CYS A 16 -14.87 -25.93 30.05
C CYS A 16 -14.80 -24.51 30.62
N LEU A 17 -14.84 -24.34 31.95
CA LEU A 17 -14.76 -23.01 32.59
C LEU A 17 -13.36 -22.36 32.47
N ALA A 18 -12.29 -23.14 32.37
CA ALA A 18 -10.94 -22.62 32.17
C ALA A 18 -10.70 -22.06 30.75
N ASN A 19 -11.47 -22.50 29.75
CA ASN A 19 -11.37 -22.02 28.36
C ASN A 19 -12.16 -20.74 28.08
N PHE A 20 -13.02 -20.29 29.01
CA PHE A 20 -13.71 -19.00 28.92
C PHE A 20 -12.96 -17.85 29.63
N ALA A 21 -11.81 -18.14 30.24
CA ALA A 21 -11.01 -17.15 30.93
C ALA A 21 -10.12 -16.39 29.95
N ALA A 22 -10.49 -15.12 29.72
CA ALA A 22 -9.79 -14.11 28.92
C ALA A 22 -9.91 -14.27 27.39
N ALA A 23 -11.12 -14.09 26.85
CA ALA A 23 -11.21 -13.27 25.65
C ALA A 23 -10.73 -11.87 26.06
N GLU A 24 -9.43 -11.62 25.96
CA GLU A 24 -8.88 -10.31 26.24
C GLU A 24 -9.51 -9.34 25.24
N ASP A 25 -10.19 -8.30 25.75
CA ASP A 25 -10.89 -7.36 24.91
C ASP A 25 -9.87 -6.50 24.17
N LEU A 26 -9.51 -6.95 22.96
CA LEU A 26 -8.52 -6.30 22.12
C LEU A 26 -8.95 -4.88 21.77
N THR A 27 -10.25 -4.55 21.83
CA THR A 27 -10.75 -3.19 21.55
C THR A 27 -10.20 -2.15 22.52
N SER A 28 -9.77 -2.57 23.71
CA SER A 28 -9.15 -1.70 24.73
C SER A 28 -7.66 -1.41 24.48
N LEU A 29 -6.98 -2.18 23.62
CA LEU A 29 -5.58 -1.95 23.30
C LEU A 29 -5.42 -0.77 22.34
N SER A 30 -4.42 0.08 22.55
CA SER A 30 -3.97 1.04 21.54
C SER A 30 -3.30 0.31 20.37
N ASP A 31 -3.20 0.96 19.21
CA ASP A 31 -2.58 0.36 18.02
C ASP A 31 -1.09 0.01 18.24
N VAL A 32 -0.39 0.80 19.07
CA VAL A 32 0.98 0.51 19.47
C VAL A 32 1.06 -0.75 20.33
N GLN A 33 0.19 -0.87 21.34
CA GLN A 33 0.14 -2.06 22.19
C GLN A 33 -0.25 -3.31 21.39
N LEU A 34 -1.16 -3.16 20.43
CA LEU A 34 -1.57 -4.23 19.53
C LEU A 34 -0.41 -4.71 18.65
N ALA A 35 0.39 -3.79 18.10
CA ALA A 35 1.57 -4.13 17.30
C ALA A 35 2.67 -4.81 18.13
N GLU A 36 2.95 -4.33 19.35
CA GLU A 36 3.95 -4.94 20.24
C GLU A 36 3.55 -6.36 20.65
N ARG A 37 2.30 -6.57 21.06
CA ARG A 37 1.81 -7.91 21.41
C ARG A 37 1.78 -8.85 20.20
N THR A 38 1.51 -8.33 19.01
CA THR A 38 1.61 -9.11 17.77
C THR A 38 3.04 -9.58 17.55
N ARG A 39 4.03 -8.69 17.74
CA ARG A 39 5.45 -9.05 17.67
C ARG A 39 5.81 -10.12 18.70
N GLU A 40 5.35 -9.98 19.94
CA GLU A 40 5.59 -10.97 21.01
C GLU A 40 5.03 -12.34 20.64
N ALA A 41 3.78 -12.41 20.17
CA ALA A 41 3.15 -13.66 19.72
C ALA A 41 3.90 -14.32 18.56
N VAL A 42 4.35 -13.53 17.58
CA VAL A 42 5.14 -14.03 16.44
C VAL A 42 6.50 -14.56 16.91
N VAL A 43 7.20 -13.85 17.80
CA VAL A 43 8.50 -14.29 18.35
C VAL A 43 8.34 -15.57 19.17
N ALA A 44 7.26 -15.68 19.94
CA ALA A 44 6.90 -16.89 20.69
C ALA A 44 6.40 -18.04 19.80
N GLN A 45 6.24 -17.82 18.48
CA GLN A 45 5.65 -18.76 17.53
C GLN A 45 4.22 -19.21 17.93
N ASP A 46 3.49 -18.34 18.64
CA ASP A 46 2.09 -18.57 18.97
C ASP A 46 1.21 -18.17 17.79
N ALA A 47 0.96 -19.13 16.90
CA ALA A 47 0.15 -18.91 15.71
C ALA A 47 -1.30 -18.50 16.03
N GLY A 48 -1.86 -18.97 17.15
CA GLY A 48 -3.22 -18.66 17.55
C GLY A 48 -3.35 -17.20 18.01
N ALA A 49 -2.48 -16.79 18.93
CA ALA A 49 -2.44 -15.40 19.39
C ALA A 49 -2.05 -14.44 18.25
N ALA A 50 -1.06 -14.80 17.44
CA ALA A 50 -0.64 -13.97 16.30
C ALA A 50 -1.78 -13.76 15.30
N LEU A 51 -2.54 -14.81 14.95
CA LEU A 51 -3.65 -14.69 14.02
C LEU A 51 -4.75 -13.76 14.56
N VAL A 52 -5.11 -13.90 15.84
CA VAL A 52 -6.13 -13.07 16.48
C VAL A 52 -5.71 -11.60 16.50
N LEU A 53 -4.46 -11.31 16.87
CA LEU A 53 -3.93 -9.94 16.93
C LEU A 53 -3.78 -9.32 15.52
N LEU A 54 -3.28 -10.08 14.54
CA LEU A 54 -3.19 -9.63 13.14
C LEU A 54 -4.56 -9.36 12.53
N THR A 55 -5.57 -10.17 12.88
CA THR A 55 -6.95 -9.94 12.42
C THR A 55 -7.50 -8.62 12.97
N GLU A 56 -7.22 -8.31 14.24
CA GLU A 56 -7.61 -7.03 14.83
C GLU A 56 -6.85 -5.85 14.20
N MET A 57 -5.56 -6.00 13.91
CA MET A 57 -4.79 -4.99 13.17
C MET A 57 -5.35 -4.76 11.76
N GLN A 58 -5.77 -5.84 11.08
CA GLN A 58 -6.43 -5.74 9.79
C GLN A 58 -7.78 -5.02 9.89
N ARG A 59 -8.61 -5.37 10.88
CA ARG A 59 -9.90 -4.72 11.13
C ARG A 59 -9.77 -3.22 11.38
N ARG A 60 -8.68 -2.79 12.02
CA ARG A 60 -8.37 -1.37 12.27
C ARG A 60 -7.62 -0.68 11.14
N GLY A 61 -7.11 -1.43 10.16
CA GLY A 61 -6.21 -0.89 9.15
C GLY A 61 -4.93 -0.31 9.76
N THR A 62 -4.24 -1.07 10.62
CA THR A 62 -3.01 -0.60 11.28
C THR A 62 -1.79 -1.45 10.90
N GLY A 63 -0.59 -0.90 11.13
CA GLY A 63 0.67 -1.58 10.78
C GLY A 63 0.75 -1.94 9.30
N ILE A 64 0.99 -3.23 9.00
CA ILE A 64 1.07 -3.75 7.62
C ILE A 64 -0.24 -3.62 6.83
N PHE A 65 -1.36 -3.42 7.52
CA PHE A 65 -2.69 -3.31 6.91
C PHE A 65 -3.15 -1.85 6.70
N ALA A 66 -2.34 -0.86 7.08
CA ALA A 66 -2.70 0.57 6.96
C ALA A 66 -2.87 1.09 5.52
N ALA A 67 -2.58 0.26 4.53
CA ALA A 67 -2.82 0.55 3.11
C ALA A 67 -3.71 -0.49 2.43
N ALA A 68 -4.31 -1.44 3.18
CA ALA A 68 -5.07 -2.55 2.62
C ALA A 68 -6.29 -2.09 1.80
N ASP A 69 -6.95 -1.02 2.24
CA ASP A 69 -8.13 -0.44 1.56
C ASP A 69 -7.79 0.77 0.67
N LYS A 70 -6.50 1.10 0.49
CA LYS A 70 -6.13 2.19 -0.43
C LYS A 70 -6.35 1.71 -1.85
N THR A 71 -7.28 2.36 -2.56
CA THR A 71 -7.37 2.28 -4.01
C THR A 71 -5.97 2.47 -4.57
N SER A 72 -5.39 1.42 -5.16
CA SER A 72 -4.08 1.54 -5.81
C SER A 72 -4.22 2.64 -6.85
N CYS A 73 -3.35 3.64 -6.83
CA CYS A 73 -3.32 4.63 -7.90
C CYS A 73 -2.94 3.90 -9.19
N GLU A 74 -3.95 3.53 -9.97
CA GLU A 74 -3.78 2.67 -11.12
C GLU A 74 -2.98 3.41 -12.19
N GLU A 75 -1.91 2.75 -12.63
CA GLU A 75 -1.05 3.25 -13.68
C GLU A 75 -1.41 2.54 -14.97
N VAL A 76 -1.91 3.29 -15.95
CA VAL A 76 -2.25 2.74 -17.27
C VAL A 76 -1.34 3.37 -18.32
N ILE A 77 -0.45 2.56 -18.91
CA ILE A 77 0.46 2.96 -20.00
C ILE A 77 0.25 2.03 -21.20
N ASN A 78 -0.45 2.56 -22.19
CA ASN A 78 -0.66 1.92 -23.48
C ASN A 78 0.40 2.41 -24.48
N LEU A 79 1.25 1.50 -24.96
CA LEU A 79 2.25 1.78 -25.98
C LEU A 79 1.83 1.13 -27.30
N PRO A 80 2.15 1.73 -28.45
CA PRO A 80 1.89 1.10 -29.72
C PRO A 80 2.79 -0.13 -29.92
N ASN A 81 2.32 -1.10 -30.71
CA ASN A 81 3.05 -2.33 -31.01
C ASN A 81 4.38 -2.10 -31.76
N GLY A 82 4.59 -0.91 -32.33
CA GLY A 82 5.76 -0.56 -33.14
C GLY A 82 7.01 -0.14 -32.35
N ILE A 83 6.94 -0.10 -31.01
CA ILE A 83 8.09 0.20 -30.15
C ILE A 83 8.99 -1.03 -30.06
N THR A 84 10.24 -0.93 -30.53
CA THR A 84 11.19 -2.05 -30.53
C THR A 84 12.29 -1.90 -29.50
N ASP A 85 12.51 -0.69 -28.98
CA ASP A 85 13.47 -0.46 -27.94
C ASP A 85 12.97 -0.97 -26.58
N TRP A 86 13.71 -1.92 -26.00
CA TRP A 86 13.41 -2.52 -24.71
C TRP A 86 13.40 -1.52 -23.55
N LYS A 87 14.12 -0.39 -23.66
CA LYS A 87 14.13 0.64 -22.61
C LYS A 87 12.93 1.58 -22.67
N PHE A 88 12.28 1.70 -23.83
CA PHE A 88 11.30 2.74 -24.10
C PHE A 88 10.19 2.78 -23.04
N ARG A 89 9.59 1.62 -22.72
CA ARG A 89 8.52 1.54 -21.70
C ARG A 89 8.98 2.04 -20.34
N ALA A 90 10.17 1.68 -19.91
CA ALA A 90 10.71 2.11 -18.62
C ALA A 90 10.96 3.62 -18.59
N VAL A 91 11.51 4.18 -19.67
CA VAL A 91 11.76 5.62 -19.80
C VAL A 91 10.44 6.40 -19.86
N ALA A 92 9.49 5.97 -20.69
CA ALA A 92 8.18 6.60 -20.83
C ALA A 92 7.43 6.65 -19.49
N ARG A 93 7.44 5.53 -18.75
CA ARG A 93 6.90 5.45 -17.40
C ARG A 93 7.55 6.47 -16.46
N GLN A 94 8.88 6.52 -16.40
CA GLN A 94 9.57 7.42 -15.48
C GLN A 94 9.34 8.90 -15.84
N ALA A 95 9.31 9.24 -17.12
CA ALA A 95 8.97 10.59 -17.59
C ALA A 95 7.53 10.97 -17.22
N TYR A 96 6.58 10.05 -17.41
CA TYR A 96 5.19 10.26 -17.03
C TYR A 96 5.01 10.49 -15.52
N PHE A 97 5.65 9.66 -14.69
CA PHE A 97 5.69 9.85 -13.23
C PHE A 97 6.27 11.20 -12.85
N ARG A 98 7.34 11.62 -13.54
CA ARG A 98 8.01 12.90 -13.29
C ARG A 98 7.04 14.07 -13.44
N VAL A 99 6.30 14.10 -14.56
CA VAL A 99 5.32 15.16 -14.84
C VAL A 99 4.13 15.08 -13.89
N ALA A 100 3.61 13.88 -13.61
CA ALA A 100 2.51 13.70 -12.67
C ALA A 100 2.87 14.19 -11.26
N MET A 101 4.10 13.94 -10.78
CA MET A 101 4.58 14.46 -9.50
C MET A 101 4.64 15.99 -9.49
N SER A 102 5.10 16.60 -10.59
CA SER A 102 5.13 18.06 -10.71
C SER A 102 3.73 18.66 -10.63
N GLN A 103 2.75 18.10 -11.36
CA GLN A 103 1.36 18.56 -11.28
C GLN A 103 0.79 18.45 -9.86
N ARG A 104 1.03 17.33 -9.16
CA ARG A 104 0.57 17.19 -7.77
C ARG A 104 1.19 18.19 -6.81
N LEU A 105 2.45 18.53 -7.04
CA LEU A 105 3.14 19.56 -6.26
C LEU A 105 2.62 20.96 -6.54
N GLU A 106 2.25 21.24 -7.78
CA GLU A 106 1.60 22.51 -8.17
C GLU A 106 0.20 22.62 -7.57
N ASP A 107 -0.57 21.52 -7.58
CA ASP A 107 -1.90 21.45 -6.98
C ASP A 107 -1.87 21.43 -5.44
N GLY A 108 -0.74 21.04 -4.82
CA GLY A 108 -0.66 20.74 -3.39
C GLY A 108 -1.59 19.61 -2.95
N SER A 109 -1.92 18.70 -3.87
CA SER A 109 -2.99 17.71 -3.71
C SER A 109 -2.47 16.37 -3.15
N CYS A 110 -3.25 15.79 -2.24
CA CYS A 110 -3.04 14.43 -1.71
C CYS A 110 -3.78 13.36 -2.52
N ALA A 111 -4.38 13.73 -3.67
CA ALA A 111 -5.04 12.79 -4.57
C ALA A 111 -4.06 11.77 -5.18
N CYS A 112 -4.60 10.72 -5.79
CA CYS A 112 -3.79 9.75 -6.50
C CYS A 112 -2.94 10.41 -7.59
N LEU A 113 -1.71 9.91 -7.77
CA LEU A 113 -0.71 10.54 -8.64
C LEU A 113 -1.24 10.85 -10.05
N PHE A 114 -1.96 9.90 -10.67
CA PHE A 114 -2.51 10.00 -12.02
C PHE A 114 -3.97 10.45 -12.10
N ASP A 115 -4.60 10.83 -10.98
CA ASP A 115 -6.02 11.20 -10.96
C ASP A 115 -6.31 12.40 -11.89
N GLY A 116 -7.12 12.20 -12.93
CA GLY A 116 -7.35 13.24 -13.94
C GLY A 116 -6.16 13.56 -14.86
N PHE A 117 -5.08 12.77 -14.83
CA PHE A 117 -3.92 12.93 -15.73
C PHE A 117 -3.52 11.59 -16.37
N SER A 118 -3.94 11.37 -17.61
CA SER A 118 -3.69 10.13 -18.35
C SER A 118 -2.32 10.11 -19.04
N PHE A 119 -1.85 8.92 -19.41
CA PHE A 119 -0.64 8.76 -20.23
C PHE A 119 -0.80 9.41 -21.62
N ASP A 120 -2.00 9.36 -22.21
CA ASP A 120 -2.28 10.04 -23.48
C ASP A 120 -2.12 11.57 -23.35
N ALA A 121 -2.69 12.16 -22.30
CA ALA A 121 -2.57 13.59 -22.03
C ALA A 121 -1.12 14.02 -21.80
N PHE A 122 -0.34 13.17 -21.11
CA PHE A 122 1.11 13.37 -20.97
C PHE A 122 1.81 13.40 -22.33
N VAL A 123 1.55 12.43 -23.21
CA VAL A 123 2.23 12.34 -24.51
C VAL A 123 1.83 13.47 -25.44
N GLU A 124 0.55 13.85 -25.46
CA GLU A 124 0.07 15.01 -26.21
C GLU A 124 0.74 16.30 -25.73
N THR A 125 0.84 16.51 -24.42
CA THR A 125 1.43 17.72 -23.85
C THR A 125 2.94 17.77 -24.06
N ALA A 126 3.64 16.66 -23.81
CA ALA A 126 5.10 16.62 -23.79
C ALA A 126 5.73 16.41 -25.17
N LEU A 127 5.02 15.76 -26.09
CA LEU A 127 5.52 15.42 -27.43
C LEU A 127 4.69 16.02 -28.57
N GLY A 128 3.53 16.60 -28.28
CA GLY A 128 2.68 17.26 -29.30
C GLY A 128 2.00 16.28 -30.25
N LYS A 129 1.82 15.02 -29.85
CA LYS A 129 1.27 13.95 -30.69
C LYS A 129 0.52 12.89 -29.89
N SER A 130 -0.19 12.01 -30.57
CA SER A 130 -0.91 10.91 -29.91
C SER A 130 0.02 9.77 -29.51
N THR A 131 -0.42 8.93 -28.55
CA THR A 131 0.31 7.73 -28.13
C THR A 131 0.48 6.71 -29.25
N ALA A 132 -0.48 6.62 -30.17
CA ALA A 132 -0.41 5.74 -31.33
C ALA A 132 0.74 6.10 -32.30
N GLU A 133 1.19 7.36 -32.28
CA GLU A 133 2.28 7.89 -33.12
C GLU A 133 3.65 7.83 -32.44
N LEU A 134 3.74 7.22 -31.25
CA LEU A 134 5.02 7.00 -30.58
C LEU A 134 5.89 6.01 -31.36
N THR A 135 7.17 6.34 -31.42
CA THR A 135 8.23 5.57 -32.06
C THR A 135 9.45 5.55 -31.16
N ASP A 136 10.40 4.64 -31.41
CA ASP A 136 11.65 4.59 -30.64
C ASP A 136 12.46 5.91 -30.70
N ALA A 137 12.23 6.74 -31.74
CA ALA A 137 12.88 8.04 -31.90
C ALA A 137 12.47 9.06 -30.84
N ASP A 138 11.36 8.84 -30.12
CA ASP A 138 10.86 9.74 -29.09
C ASP A 138 11.58 9.58 -27.74
N ARG A 139 12.29 8.46 -27.56
CA ARG A 139 12.99 8.13 -26.32
C ARG A 139 13.85 9.27 -25.79
N PRO A 140 14.69 9.97 -26.60
CA PRO A 140 15.54 11.05 -26.07
C PRO A 140 14.74 12.20 -25.46
N VAL A 141 13.52 12.48 -25.96
CA VAL A 141 12.64 13.50 -25.37
C VAL A 141 12.17 13.04 -23.99
N LEU A 142 11.71 11.79 -23.89
CA LEU A 142 11.28 11.18 -22.63
C LEU A 142 12.43 11.08 -21.62
N GLU A 143 13.66 10.80 -22.05
CA GLU A 143 14.85 10.78 -21.19
C GLU A 143 15.16 12.15 -20.62
N ARG A 144 15.06 13.22 -21.42
CA ARG A 144 15.22 14.60 -20.92
C ARG A 144 14.20 14.91 -19.85
N ILE A 145 12.92 14.62 -20.10
CA ILE A 145 11.84 14.84 -19.13
C ILE A 145 12.09 14.04 -17.86
N ARG A 146 12.47 12.75 -17.96
CA ARG A 146 12.81 11.90 -16.81
C ARG A 146 13.89 12.54 -15.92
N ASP A 147 14.93 13.11 -16.55
CA ASP A 147 16.11 13.57 -15.84
C ASP A 147 15.98 15.00 -15.33
N GLU A 148 15.09 15.80 -15.91
CA GLU A 148 14.84 17.20 -15.55
C GLU A 148 14.32 17.34 -14.11
N ASP A 149 15.06 18.12 -13.32
CA ASP A 149 14.80 18.43 -11.91
C ASP A 149 14.43 17.21 -11.04
N ARG A 150 14.93 16.03 -11.43
CA ARG A 150 14.50 14.74 -10.90
C ARG A 150 14.62 14.68 -9.39
N ARG A 151 15.83 14.93 -8.88
CA ARG A 151 16.13 14.84 -7.44
C ARG A 151 15.35 15.86 -6.62
N ALA A 152 15.26 17.10 -7.13
CA ALA A 152 14.59 18.19 -6.43
C ALA A 152 13.10 17.90 -6.28
N THR A 153 12.47 17.37 -7.33
CA THR A 153 11.04 17.12 -7.31
C THR A 153 10.67 15.83 -6.60
N GLU A 154 11.47 14.78 -6.73
CA GLU A 154 11.31 13.56 -5.91
C GLU A 154 11.43 13.88 -4.40
N ALA A 155 12.29 14.84 -4.02
CA ALA A 155 12.37 15.29 -2.62
C ALA A 155 11.09 16.02 -2.20
N ARG A 156 10.68 17.04 -2.96
CA ARG A 156 9.45 17.80 -2.67
C ARG A 156 8.20 16.93 -2.64
N PHE A 157 8.08 15.97 -3.57
CA PHE A 157 6.94 15.06 -3.63
C PHE A 157 6.88 14.14 -2.40
N ARG A 158 8.03 13.63 -1.93
CA ARG A 158 8.09 12.86 -0.68
C ARG A 158 7.66 13.69 0.54
N ASP A 159 8.05 14.96 0.59
CA ASP A 159 7.62 15.88 1.66
C ASP A 159 6.09 16.09 1.61
N LEU A 160 5.52 16.27 0.42
CA LEU A 160 4.07 16.34 0.21
C LEU A 160 3.38 15.05 0.68
N GLU A 161 3.85 13.88 0.25
CA GLU A 161 3.29 12.59 0.67
C GLU A 161 3.34 12.42 2.19
N GLN A 162 4.42 12.84 2.85
CA GLN A 162 4.53 12.80 4.30
C GLN A 162 3.49 13.71 4.96
N SER A 163 3.31 14.94 4.44
CA SER A 163 2.30 15.86 4.94
C SER A 163 0.86 15.34 4.76
N CYS A 164 0.60 14.63 3.66
CA CYS A 164 -0.70 14.02 3.37
C CYS A 164 -1.03 12.86 4.31
N ARG A 165 -0.01 12.13 4.79
CA ARG A 165 -0.19 11.02 5.75
C ARG A 165 -0.38 11.51 7.19
N ALA A 166 0.03 12.74 7.49
CA ALA A 166 -0.07 13.33 8.83
C ALA A 166 -1.44 14.01 9.09
N LYS A 167 -2.30 14.09 8.07
CA LYS A 167 -3.67 14.63 8.14
C LYS A 167 -4.67 13.49 8.24
#